data_AF-A0A9D1UGD8-F1
#
_entry.id   AF-A0A9D1UGD8-F1
#
_cell.length_a   1.000
_cell.length_b   1.000
_cell.length_c   1.000
_cell.angle_alpha   90.00
_cell.angle_beta   90.00
_cell.angle_gamma   90.00
#
_symmetry.space_group_name_H-M   'P 1'
#
loop_
_entity.id
_entity.type
_entity.pdbx_description
1 polymer ?
#
loop_
_entity_poly.entity_id
_entity_poly.type
_entity_poly.pdbx_seq_one_letter_code
_entity_poly.pdbx_strand_id
1 'polypeptide(L)'
;MQTVKSQEIVRRFFEAVRRLKADKVIRGKQTFTARYGINRWNFNTLEKDVSRDIFQVAWLGFLVVDYKVSPWWLLVGEGAFYQDGWDADSVKILQNNCKRKESAS
;
A
#
# COMPACT_ATOMS: atom_id res chain seq x y z
N MET A 1 21.62 -1.69 -7.08
CA MET A 1 20.58 -2.12 -8.04
C MET A 1 19.73 -3.17 -7.35
N GLN A 2 18.40 -3.00 -7.35
CA GLN A 2 17.48 -3.97 -6.74
C GLN A 2 17.51 -5.30 -7.50
N THR A 3 17.49 -6.43 -6.79
CA THR A 3 17.42 -7.76 -7.42
C THR A 3 16.09 -7.95 -8.16
N VAL A 4 16.01 -8.91 -9.09
CA VAL A 4 14.76 -9.23 -9.81
C VAL A 4 13.62 -9.54 -8.82
N LYS A 5 13.90 -10.32 -7.77
CA LYS A 5 12.92 -10.64 -6.71
C LYS A 5 12.48 -9.39 -5.95
N SER A 6 13.40 -8.49 -5.62
CA SER A 6 13.04 -7.23 -4.96
C SER A 6 12.13 -6.38 -5.85
N GLN A 7 12.40 -6.33 -7.16
CA GLN A 7 11.57 -5.60 -8.12
C GLN A 7 10.16 -6.19 -8.24
N GLU A 8 9.99 -7.50 -8.14
CA GLU A 8 8.66 -8.14 -8.10
C GLU A 8 7.85 -7.71 -6.87
N ILE A 9 8.48 -7.66 -5.70
CA ILE A 9 7.84 -7.16 -4.47
C ILE A 9 7.45 -5.68 -4.64
N VAL A 10 8.31 -4.86 -5.23
CA VAL A 10 8.01 -3.45 -5.53
C VAL A 10 6.84 -3.32 -6.52
N ARG A 11 6.78 -4.18 -7.55
CA ARG A 11 5.64 -4.22 -8.49
C ARG A 11 4.33 -4.56 -7.77
N ARG A 12 4.34 -5.57 -6.90
CA ARG A 12 3.18 -5.96 -6.09
C ARG A 12 2.75 -4.87 -5.11
N PHE A 13 3.70 -4.14 -4.54
CA PHE A 13 3.40 -2.96 -3.72
C PHE A 13 2.57 -1.93 -4.51
N PHE A 14 3.00 -1.56 -5.72
CA PHE A 14 2.23 -0.62 -6.55
C PHE A 14 0.91 -1.21 -7.07
N GLU A 15 0.86 -2.52 -7.31
CA GLU A 15 -0.39 -3.22 -7.59
C GLU A 15 -1.38 -3.11 -6.42
N ALA A 16 -0.91 -3.30 -5.19
CA ALA A 16 -1.74 -3.12 -4.00
C ALA A 16 -2.28 -1.69 -3.87
N VAL A 17 -1.43 -0.68 -4.09
CA VAL A 17 -1.89 0.73 -4.08
C VAL A 17 -2.94 0.99 -5.16
N ARG A 18 -2.78 0.41 -6.36
CA ARG A 18 -3.79 0.51 -7.44
C ARG A 18 -5.08 -0.20 -7.08
N ARG A 19 -5.00 -1.39 -6.48
CA ARG A 19 -6.16 -2.17 -6.04
C ARG A 19 -6.93 -1.47 -4.94
N LEU A 20 -6.25 -0.94 -3.91
CA LEU A 20 -6.89 -0.11 -2.87
C LEU A 20 -7.65 1.09 -3.44
N LYS A 21 -7.15 1.69 -4.53
CA LYS A 21 -7.87 2.75 -5.26
C LYS A 21 -9.09 2.19 -5.99
N ALA A 22 -8.96 1.09 -6.71
CA ALA A 22 -10.06 0.44 -7.43
C ALA A 22 -11.19 0.02 -6.47
N ASP A 23 -10.80 -0.52 -5.33
CA ASP A 23 -11.69 -0.93 -4.24
C ASP A 23 -12.30 0.26 -3.51
N LYS A 24 -11.93 1.52 -3.83
CA LYS A 24 -12.39 2.77 -3.20
C LYS A 24 -12.00 2.90 -1.72
N VAL A 25 -10.97 2.18 -1.26
CA VAL A 25 -10.39 2.34 0.09
C VAL A 25 -9.61 3.65 0.17
N ILE A 26 -8.89 4.02 -0.90
CA ILE A 26 -8.21 5.30 -1.04
C ILE A 26 -8.71 6.05 -2.28
N ARG A 27 -8.74 7.38 -2.23
CA ARG A 27 -9.11 8.21 -3.40
C ARG A 27 -8.06 8.14 -4.50
N GLY A 28 -6.79 8.00 -4.11
CA GLY A 28 -5.67 7.83 -5.02
C GLY A 28 -4.34 7.80 -4.28
N LYS A 29 -3.26 7.71 -5.04
CA LYS A 29 -1.90 7.56 -4.51
C LYS A 29 -1.52 8.66 -3.51
N GLN A 30 -2.00 9.89 -3.73
CA GLN A 30 -1.77 11.01 -2.83
C GLN A 30 -2.31 10.78 -1.41
N THR A 31 -3.45 10.08 -1.27
CA THR A 31 -3.99 9.74 0.06
C THR A 31 -3.01 8.85 0.83
N PHE A 32 -2.41 7.87 0.15
CA PHE A 32 -1.40 7.00 0.74
C PHE A 32 -0.12 7.76 1.07
N THR A 33 0.43 8.51 0.10
CA THR A 33 1.72 9.19 0.30
C THR A 33 1.64 10.29 1.35
N ALA A 34 0.55 11.05 1.40
CA ALA A 34 0.38 12.12 2.39
C ALA A 34 0.29 11.55 3.81
N ARG A 35 -0.42 10.43 4.01
CA ARG A 35 -0.58 9.80 5.32
C ARG A 35 0.75 9.40 5.96
N TYR A 36 1.70 8.94 5.15
CA TYR A 36 2.99 8.44 5.65
C TYR A 36 4.17 9.36 5.34
N GLY A 37 3.93 10.62 4.95
CA GLY A 37 4.99 11.57 4.62
C GLY A 37 5.90 11.13 3.47
N ILE A 38 5.39 10.30 2.54
CA ILE A 38 6.19 9.78 1.42
C ILE A 38 6.33 10.87 0.36
N ASN A 39 7.56 11.12 -0.07
CA ASN A 39 7.84 12.03 -1.17
C ASN A 39 7.18 11.53 -2.47
N ARG A 40 6.21 12.31 -2.98
CA ARG A 40 5.39 11.94 -4.16
C ARG A 40 6.20 11.82 -5.44
N TRP A 41 7.27 12.59 -5.60
CA TRP A 41 8.13 12.52 -6.77
C TRP A 41 8.95 11.22 -6.76
N ASN A 42 9.54 10.88 -5.62
CA ASN A 42 10.22 9.60 -5.40
C ASN A 42 9.28 8.43 -5.65
N PHE A 43 8.06 8.49 -5.11
CA PHE A 43 7.04 7.47 -5.30
C PHE A 43 6.68 7.26 -6.78
N ASN A 44 6.36 8.33 -7.50
CA ASN A 44 6.02 8.26 -8.92
C ASN A 44 7.20 7.77 -9.78
N THR A 45 8.43 8.16 -9.42
CA THR A 45 9.61 7.76 -10.18
C THR A 45 9.92 6.28 -9.96
N LEU A 46 9.79 5.78 -8.73
CA LEU A 46 9.92 4.36 -8.42
C LEU A 46 8.84 3.51 -9.11
N GLU A 47 7.61 4.02 -9.24
CA GLU A 47 6.53 3.32 -9.96
C GLU A 47 6.86 3.13 -11.45
N LYS A 48 7.55 4.10 -12.06
CA LYS A 48 8.00 4.03 -13.46
C LYS A 48 9.24 3.16 -13.64
N ASP A 49 10.13 3.18 -12.66
CA ASP A 49 11.38 2.42 -12.66
C ASP A 49 11.60 1.77 -11.28
N VAL A 50 11.21 0.50 -11.20
CA VAL A 50 11.29 -0.30 -9.97
C VAL A 50 12.71 -0.74 -9.60
N SER A 51 13.71 -0.47 -10.47
CA SER A 51 15.11 -0.80 -10.19
C SER A 51 15.79 0.20 -9.24
N ARG A 52 15.17 1.37 -9.04
CA ARG A 52 15.70 2.47 -8.21
C ARG A 52 15.73 2.12 -6.74
N ASP A 53 16.79 2.55 -6.07
CA ASP A 53 17.03 2.27 -4.65
C ASP A 53 16.40 3.32 -3.72
N ILE A 54 15.08 3.48 -3.86
CA ILE A 54 14.28 4.47 -3.12
C ILE A 54 13.24 3.78 -2.23
N PHE A 55 12.88 2.55 -2.59
CA PHE A 55 11.86 1.79 -1.89
C PHE A 55 12.25 1.55 -0.43
N GLN A 56 11.32 1.85 0.47
CA GLN A 56 11.50 1.58 1.90
C GLN A 56 10.65 0.39 2.28
N VAL A 57 11.25 -0.59 2.98
CA VAL A 57 10.54 -1.79 3.47
C VAL A 57 9.34 -1.42 4.34
N ALA A 58 9.44 -0.32 5.10
CA ALA A 58 8.34 0.21 5.91
C ALA A 58 7.05 0.46 5.12
N TRP A 59 7.13 0.74 3.82
CA TRP A 59 5.95 0.98 2.98
C TRP A 59 5.09 -0.27 2.82
N LEU A 60 5.68 -1.47 2.83
CA LEU A 60 4.92 -2.73 2.89
C LEU A 60 4.18 -2.85 4.22
N GLY A 61 4.85 -2.50 5.32
CA GLY A 61 4.26 -2.51 6.65
C GLY A 61 3.00 -1.66 6.73
N PHE A 62 2.98 -0.49 6.09
CA PHE A 62 1.78 0.36 6.03
C PHE A 62 0.60 -0.34 5.34
N LEU A 63 0.83 -1.05 4.23
CA LEU A 63 -0.22 -1.82 3.55
C LEU A 63 -0.78 -2.95 4.43
N VAL A 64 0.09 -3.63 5.17
CA VAL A 64 -0.28 -4.74 6.05
C VAL A 64 -1.05 -4.24 7.28
N VAL A 65 -0.52 -3.23 7.97
CA VAL A 65 -1.07 -2.79 9.26
C VAL A 65 -2.34 -1.98 9.07
N ASP A 66 -2.33 -1.01 8.17
CA ASP A 66 -3.42 -0.03 8.07
C ASP A 66 -4.45 -0.40 7.02
N TYR A 67 -4.06 -1.08 5.95
CA TYR A 67 -4.97 -1.47 4.86
C TYR A 67 -5.29 -2.96 4.83
N LYS A 68 -4.74 -3.72 5.77
CA LYS A 68 -5.00 -5.15 5.96
C LYS A 68 -4.74 -5.98 4.70
N VAL A 69 -3.79 -5.52 3.89
CA VAL A 69 -3.28 -6.29 2.75
C VAL A 69 -2.50 -7.48 3.30
N SER A 70 -2.65 -8.64 2.67
CA SER A 70 -1.96 -9.86 3.05
C SER A 70 -0.44 -9.69 2.86
N PRO A 71 0.36 -9.91 3.91
CA PRO A 71 1.82 -9.89 3.78
C PRO A 71 2.31 -11.02 2.86
N TRP A 72 1.61 -12.17 2.87
CA TRP A 72 1.93 -13.29 1.99
C TRP A 72 1.73 -12.92 0.52
N TRP A 73 0.59 -12.30 0.20
CA TRP A 73 0.32 -11.82 -1.16
C TRP A 73 1.32 -10.75 -1.60
N LEU A 74 1.69 -9.81 -0.72
CA LEU A 74 2.66 -8.76 -1.05
C LEU A 74 4.06 -9.31 -1.36
N LEU A 75 4.53 -10.28 -0.57
CA LEU A 75 5.88 -10.81 -0.69
C LEU A 75 5.99 -11.89 -1.77
N VAL A 76 4.99 -12.76 -1.87
CA VAL A 76 5.05 -13.99 -2.68
C VAL A 76 4.15 -13.89 -3.92
N GLY A 77 3.08 -13.08 -3.88
CA GLY A 77 2.12 -12.96 -4.97
C GLY A 77 1.04 -14.03 -4.98
N GLU A 78 0.91 -14.79 -3.90
CA GLU A 78 0.00 -15.92 -3.78
C GLU A 78 -1.09 -15.65 -2.73
N GLY A 79 -2.21 -16.35 -2.87
CA GLY A 79 -3.32 -16.29 -1.92
C GLY A 79 -4.22 -15.06 -2.09
N ALA A 80 -5.01 -14.78 -1.04
CA ALA A 80 -5.94 -13.66 -1.02
C ALA A 80 -5.20 -12.32 -0.84
N PHE A 81 -5.74 -11.27 -1.46
CA PHE A 81 -5.16 -9.92 -1.38
C PHE A 81 -5.29 -9.31 0.01
N TYR A 82 -6.44 -9.47 0.65
CA TYR A 82 -6.65 -9.04 2.03
C TYR A 82 -6.29 -10.16 2.99
N GLN A 83 -5.94 -9.79 4.23
CA GLN A 83 -5.77 -10.72 5.33
C GLN A 83 -7.09 -11.43 5.63
N ASP A 84 -7.00 -12.63 6.21
CA ASP A 84 -8.18 -13.38 6.60
C ASP A 84 -9.10 -12.57 7.52
N GLY A 85 -10.40 -12.61 7.23
CA GLY A 85 -11.41 -11.80 7.92
C GLY A 85 -11.49 -10.33 7.48
N TRP A 86 -10.72 -9.93 6.46
CA TRP A 86 -10.78 -8.59 5.87
C TRP A 86 -11.19 -8.63 4.40
N ASP A 87 -11.87 -7.56 4.00
CA ASP A 87 -12.30 -7.29 2.64
C ASP A 87 -12.24 -5.77 2.38
N ALA A 88 -12.60 -5.36 1.17
CA ALA A 88 -12.58 -3.94 0.81
C ALA A 88 -13.48 -3.07 1.70
N ASP A 89 -14.64 -3.57 2.14
CA ASP A 89 -15.63 -2.78 2.85
C ASP A 89 -15.30 -2.63 4.33
N SER A 90 -14.87 -3.71 4.99
CA SER A 90 -14.33 -3.69 6.34
C SER A 90 -13.10 -2.77 6.45
N VAL A 91 -12.20 -2.79 5.44
CA VAL A 91 -11.05 -1.88 5.41
C VAL A 91 -11.47 -0.42 5.20
N LYS A 92 -12.48 -0.12 4.36
CA LYS A 92 -13.04 1.24 4.24
C LYS A 92 -13.60 1.74 5.56
N ILE A 93 -14.35 0.91 6.27
CA ILE A 93 -14.92 1.24 7.58
C ILE A 93 -13.78 1.59 8.55
N LEU A 94 -12.72 0.76 8.58
CA LEU A 94 -11.52 1.04 9.36
C LEU A 94 -10.92 2.42 9.02
N GLN A 95 -10.71 2.72 7.73
CA GLN A 95 -10.13 4.01 7.32
C GLN A 95 -10.98 5.22 7.73
N ASN A 96 -12.30 5.10 7.61
CA ASN A 96 -13.22 6.17 7.97
C ASN A 96 -13.22 6.42 9.48
N ASN A 97 -13.11 5.36 10.29
CA ASN A 97 -13.02 5.48 11.74
C ASN A 97 -11.71 6.14 12.19
N CYS A 98 -10.58 5.84 11.53
CA CYS A 98 -9.30 6.50 11.81
C CYS A 98 -9.38 8.02 11.54
N LYS A 99 -9.89 8.41 10.38
CA LYS A 99 -10.04 9.84 10.02
C LYS A 99 -10.89 10.63 11.00
N ARG A 100 -11.97 10.03 11.51
CA ARG A 100 -12.85 10.68 12.50
C ARG A 100 -12.15 10.91 13.83
N LYS A 101 -11.29 9.98 14.28
CA LYS A 101 -10.52 10.13 15.51
C LYS A 101 -9.48 11.26 15.39
N GLU A 102 -8.78 11.33 14.26
CA GLU A 102 -7.79 12.37 13.98
C GLU A 102 -8.41 13.78 13.92
N SER A 103 -9.65 13.92 13.44
CA SER A 103 -10.36 15.21 13.41
C SER A 103 -10.94 15.65 14.76
N ALA A 104 -10.96 14.76 15.75
CA ALA A 104 -11.53 15.01 17.08
C ALA A 104 -10.47 15.27 18.16
N SER A 105 -9.19 15.19 17.81
CA SER A 105 -8.03 15.49 18.68
C SER A 105 -7.37 16.80 18.24
#